data_AF-E5RGZ5-F1
#
_entry.id   AF-E5RGZ5-F1
#
_cell.length_a   1.000
_cell.length_b   1.000
_cell.length_c   1.000
_cell.angle_alpha   90.00
_cell.angle_beta   90.00
_cell.angle_gamma   90.00
#
_symmetry.space_group_name_H-M   'P 1'
#
loop_
_entity.id
_entity.type
_entity.pdbx_description
1 polymer ?
#
loop_
_entity_poly.entity_id
_entity_poly.type
_entity_poly.pdbx_seq_one_letter_code
_entity_poly.pdbx_strand_id
1 'polypeptide(L)'
;MNLFKTNHVFFLLLLAHIIALESIAWFTVFYFGNGWIPTLITAFVLATSQAQAGWLQHDYGHLSVYRKPKWNHLVHKFVIGHLKGASANWWNHRHFQHHAKPN
;
A
#
# COMPACT_ATOMS: atom_id res chain seq x y z
N MET A 1 8.95 -11.73 -24.80
CA MET A 1 9.04 -11.13 -23.45
C MET A 1 7.61 -10.83 -22.98
N ASN A 2 7.17 -11.34 -21.82
CA ASN A 2 5.81 -11.16 -21.29
C ASN A 2 5.68 -9.85 -20.47
N LEU A 3 6.30 -8.75 -20.90
CA LEU A 3 6.45 -7.51 -20.12
C LEU A 3 5.12 -6.86 -19.72
N PHE A 4 4.06 -7.04 -20.52
CA PHE A 4 2.74 -6.48 -20.27
C PHE A 4 1.80 -7.44 -19.53
N LYS A 5 2.28 -8.63 -19.11
CA LYS A 5 1.47 -9.57 -18.32
C LYS A 5 1.74 -9.34 -16.85
N THR A 6 0.69 -8.99 -16.12
CA THR A 6 0.75 -8.85 -14.66
C THR A 6 1.14 -10.17 -14.00
N ASN A 7 2.08 -10.11 -13.05
CA ASN A 7 2.42 -11.23 -12.18
C ASN A 7 1.64 -11.13 -10.86
N HIS A 8 0.55 -11.86 -10.71
CA HIS A 8 -0.28 -11.82 -9.49
C HIS A 8 0.45 -12.30 -8.23
N VAL A 9 1.40 -13.23 -8.36
CA VAL A 9 2.19 -13.72 -7.22
C VAL A 9 3.06 -12.60 -6.67
N PHE A 10 3.66 -11.78 -7.53
CA PHE A 10 4.41 -10.60 -7.09
C PHE A 10 3.55 -9.65 -6.26
N PHE A 11 2.35 -9.28 -6.74
CA PHE A 11 1.44 -8.38 -6.01
C PHE A 11 0.91 -8.99 -4.71
N LEU A 12 0.69 -10.31 -4.67
CA LEU A 12 0.32 -11.02 -3.45
C LEU A 12 1.45 -10.98 -2.42
N LEU A 13 2.69 -11.26 -2.85
CA LEU A 13 3.86 -11.20 -1.97
C LEU A 13 4.13 -9.78 -1.48
N LEU A 14 3.91 -8.77 -2.32
CA LEU A 14 4.03 -7.37 -1.92
C LEU A 14 2.99 -6.99 -0.85
N LEU A 15 1.74 -7.45 -1.00
CA LEU A 15 0.72 -7.27 0.03
C LEU A 15 1.08 -8.00 1.33
N ALA A 16 1.55 -9.24 1.25
CA ALA A 16 1.98 -10.01 2.42
C ALA A 16 3.18 -9.35 3.13
N HIS A 17 4.13 -8.80 2.37
CA HIS A 17 5.25 -8.03 2.90
C HIS A 17 4.78 -6.81 3.70
N ILE A 18 3.83 -6.03 3.17
CA ILE A 18 3.26 -4.87 3.89
C ILE A 18 2.60 -5.33 5.20
N ILE A 19 1.76 -6.36 5.16
CA ILE A 19 1.09 -6.89 6.37
C ILE A 19 2.12 -7.39 7.41
N ALA A 20 3.20 -8.02 6.95
CA ALA A 20 4.28 -8.44 7.83
C ALA A 20 4.98 -7.25 8.50
N LEU A 21 5.27 -6.17 7.76
CA LEU A 21 5.86 -4.96 8.33
C LEU A 21 4.94 -4.28 9.35
N GLU A 22 3.65 -4.14 9.04
CA GLU A 22 2.64 -3.61 9.99
C GLU A 22 2.61 -4.46 11.29
N SER A 23 2.64 -5.78 11.15
CA SER A 23 2.64 -6.70 12.29
C SER A 23 3.93 -6.61 13.12
N ILE A 24 5.09 -6.48 12.46
CA ILE A 24 6.39 -6.29 13.13
C ILE A 24 6.42 -4.97 13.90
N ALA A 25 5.93 -3.89 13.29
CA ALA A 25 5.83 -2.59 13.95
C ALA A 25 4.96 -2.65 15.21
N TRP A 26 3.76 -3.23 15.08
CA TRP A 26 2.85 -3.41 16.22
C TRP A 26 3.48 -4.28 17.32
N PHE A 27 4.07 -5.42 16.94
CA PHE A 27 4.71 -6.34 17.89
C PHE A 27 5.90 -5.69 18.61
N THR A 28 6.66 -4.84 17.91
CA THR A 28 7.82 -4.13 18.48
C THR A 28 7.39 -3.26 19.66
N VAL A 29 6.35 -2.44 19.48
CA VAL A 29 5.82 -1.59 20.57
C VAL A 29 5.15 -2.44 21.65
N PHE A 30 4.39 -3.46 21.26
CA PHE A 30 3.68 -4.34 22.19
C PHE A 30 4.64 -5.06 23.16
N TYR A 31 5.74 -5.62 22.64
CA TYR A 31 6.66 -6.43 23.43
C TYR A 31 7.76 -5.61 24.11
N PHE A 32 8.32 -4.60 23.44
CA PHE A 32 9.46 -3.82 23.94
C PHE A 32 9.06 -2.46 24.55
N GLY A 33 7.77 -2.09 24.49
CA GLY A 33 7.25 -0.84 25.01
C GLY A 33 7.52 0.37 24.12
N ASN A 34 7.34 1.58 24.68
CA ASN A 34 7.37 2.86 23.97
C ASN A 34 8.66 3.67 24.21
N GLY A 35 9.76 3.01 24.57
CA GLY A 35 11.07 3.67 24.69
C GLY A 35 11.58 4.21 23.35
N TRP A 36 12.60 5.06 23.39
CA TRP A 36 13.16 5.70 22.19
C TRP A 36 13.58 4.71 21.11
N ILE A 37 14.29 3.63 21.48
CA ILE A 37 14.80 2.65 20.51
C ILE A 37 13.65 1.87 19.82
N PRO A 38 12.72 1.21 20.54
CA PRO A 38 11.55 0.57 19.92
C PRO A 38 10.72 1.53 19.06
N THR A 39 10.56 2.78 19.50
CA THR A 39 9.80 3.81 18.78
C THR A 39 10.45 4.17 17.45
N LEU A 40 11.77 4.40 17.43
CA LEU A 40 12.50 4.72 16.19
C LEU A 40 12.49 3.55 15.20
N ILE A 41 12.66 2.32 15.68
CA ILE A 41 12.56 1.11 14.84
C ILE A 41 11.15 0.99 14.25
N THR A 42 10.12 1.15 15.08
CA THR A 42 8.72 1.10 14.66
C THR A 42 8.42 2.17 13.60
N ALA A 43 8.88 3.40 13.82
CA ALA A 43 8.70 4.49 12.87
C ALA A 43 9.35 4.19 11.51
N PHE A 44 10.56 3.63 11.50
CA PHE A 44 11.25 3.25 10.27
C PHE A 44 10.52 2.11 9.52
N VAL A 45 10.08 1.08 10.25
CA VAL A 45 9.33 -0.06 9.69
C VAL A 45 8.00 0.41 9.10
N LEU A 46 7.24 1.23 9.85
CA LEU A 46 5.97 1.79 9.36
C LEU A 46 6.19 2.73 8.18
N ALA A 47 7.21 3.58 8.19
CA ALA A 47 7.50 4.46 7.04
C ALA A 47 7.74 3.65 5.76
N THR A 48 8.50 2.55 5.88
CA THR A 48 8.74 1.62 4.77
C THR A 48 7.45 0.95 4.31
N SER A 49 6.66 0.42 5.26
CA SER A 49 5.35 -0.20 4.98
C SER A 49 4.42 0.75 4.22
N GLN A 50 4.30 1.99 4.70
CA GLN A 50 3.40 3.00 4.16
C GLN A 50 3.84 3.52 2.78
N ALA A 51 5.15 3.52 2.49
CA ALA A 51 5.68 3.77 1.16
C ALA A 51 5.30 2.64 0.19
N GLN A 52 5.53 1.38 0.58
CA GLN A 52 5.17 0.20 -0.23
C GLN A 52 3.66 0.11 -0.48
N ALA A 53 2.85 0.37 0.55
CA ALA A 53 1.39 0.44 0.41
C ALA A 53 0.95 1.56 -0.55
N GLY A 54 1.69 2.68 -0.59
CA GLY A 54 1.47 3.79 -1.54
C GLY A 54 1.66 3.38 -3.00
N TRP A 55 2.70 2.60 -3.30
CA TRP A 55 2.94 2.06 -4.64
C TRP A 55 1.91 0.97 -4.99
N LEU A 56 1.66 0.03 -4.08
CA LEU A 56 0.69 -1.04 -4.29
C LEU A 56 -0.71 -0.49 -4.58
N GLN A 57 -1.18 0.47 -3.78
CA GLN A 57 -2.49 1.08 -4.00
C GLN A 57 -2.55 1.87 -5.30
N HIS A 58 -1.43 2.49 -5.73
CA HIS A 58 -1.37 3.27 -6.96
C HIS A 58 -1.60 2.39 -8.18
N ASP A 59 -0.96 1.21 -8.22
CA ASP A 59 -1.13 0.25 -9.31
C ASP A 59 -2.57 -0.29 -9.38
N TYR A 60 -3.17 -0.64 -8.23
CA TYR A 60 -4.58 -1.00 -8.18
C TYR A 60 -5.51 0.17 -8.53
N GLY A 61 -5.16 1.40 -8.17
CA GLY A 61 -5.89 2.61 -8.54
C GLY A 61 -5.94 2.86 -10.04
N HIS A 62 -4.87 2.50 -10.75
CA HIS A 62 -4.78 2.52 -12.21
C HIS A 62 -5.39 1.31 -12.91
N LEU A 63 -5.97 0.37 -12.16
CA LEU A 63 -6.56 -0.85 -12.70
C LEU A 63 -5.56 -1.76 -13.45
N SER A 64 -4.27 -1.67 -13.15
CA SER A 64 -3.21 -2.37 -13.90
C SER A 64 -2.97 -3.82 -13.47
N VAL A 65 -3.50 -4.24 -12.31
CA VAL A 65 -3.21 -5.56 -11.75
C VAL A 65 -4.16 -6.63 -12.29
N TYR A 66 -5.47 -6.48 -12.11
CA TYR A 66 -6.47 -7.43 -12.57
C TYR A 66 -7.16 -6.99 -13.87
N ARG A 67 -7.49 -7.95 -14.73
CA ARG A 67 -8.29 -7.67 -15.94
C ARG A 67 -9.71 -7.16 -15.63
N LYS A 68 -10.32 -7.63 -14.53
CA LYS A 68 -11.65 -7.17 -14.10
C LYS A 68 -11.49 -5.97 -13.14
N PRO A 69 -12.01 -4.77 -13.46
CA PRO A 69 -11.88 -3.58 -12.62
C PRO A 69 -12.37 -3.76 -11.18
N LYS A 70 -13.40 -4.59 -10.98
CA LYS A 70 -13.96 -4.89 -9.65
C LYS A 70 -12.89 -5.33 -8.64
N TRP A 71 -11.96 -6.20 -9.05
CA TRP A 71 -10.90 -6.69 -8.15
C TRP A 71 -9.89 -5.62 -7.82
N ASN A 72 -9.50 -4.80 -8.81
CA ASN A 72 -8.61 -3.67 -8.55
C ASN A 72 -9.22 -2.68 -7.57
N HIS A 73 -10.49 -2.31 -7.75
CA HIS A 73 -11.16 -1.38 -6.83
C HIS A 73 -11.29 -1.93 -5.41
N LEU A 74 -11.57 -3.23 -5.26
CA LEU A 74 -11.67 -3.86 -3.95
C LEU A 74 -10.33 -3.80 -3.22
N VAL A 75 -9.24 -4.20 -3.88
CA VAL A 75 -7.91 -4.19 -3.26
C VAL A 75 -7.40 -2.77 -3.05
N HIS A 76 -7.61 -1.86 -4.01
CA HIS A 76 -7.29 -0.43 -3.85
C HIS A 76 -7.95 0.13 -2.59
N LYS A 77 -9.27 -0.04 -2.42
CA LYS A 77 -10.01 0.42 -1.24
C LYS A 77 -9.50 -0.21 0.06
N PHE A 78 -9.14 -1.49 0.03
CA PHE A 78 -8.56 -2.15 1.19
C PHE A 78 -7.20 -1.56 1.57
N VAL A 79 -6.27 -1.47 0.62
CA VAL A 79 -4.90 -0.99 0.88
C VAL A 79 -4.90 0.47 1.31
N ILE A 80 -5.56 1.36 0.57
CA ILE A 80 -5.57 2.79 0.94
C ILE A 80 -6.44 3.05 2.16
N GLY A 81 -7.59 2.38 2.29
CA GLY A 81 -8.54 2.63 3.38
C GLY A 81 -8.09 2.05 4.72
N HIS A 82 -7.69 0.78 4.75
CA HIS A 82 -7.42 0.05 6.00
C HIS A 82 -5.95 0.04 6.37
N LEU A 83 -5.02 0.06 5.41
CA LEU A 83 -3.58 0.05 5.71
C LEU A 83 -3.00 1.47 5.74
N LYS A 84 -3.41 2.34 4.81
CA LYS A 84 -2.90 3.72 4.73
C LYS A 84 -3.74 4.76 5.48
N GLY A 85 -5.01 4.44 5.77
CA GLY A 85 -5.93 5.35 6.46
C GLY A 85 -6.47 6.51 5.59
N ALA A 86 -6.51 6.37 4.27
CA ALA A 86 -7.00 7.40 3.34
C ALA A 86 -8.11 6.89 2.41
N SER A 87 -8.91 7.82 1.86
CA SER A 87 -10.04 7.46 0.98
C SER A 87 -9.59 7.18 -0.45
N ALA A 88 -9.97 6.02 -0.99
CA ALA A 88 -9.74 5.67 -2.40
C ALA A 88 -10.41 6.66 -3.37
N ASN A 89 -11.58 7.19 -3.00
CA ASN A 89 -12.29 8.17 -3.82
C ASN A 89 -11.55 9.52 -3.85
N TRP A 90 -11.04 9.95 -2.69
CA TRP A 90 -10.22 11.16 -2.62
C TRP A 90 -8.94 11.02 -3.45
N TRP A 91 -8.26 9.88 -3.32
CA TRP A 91 -7.06 9.60 -4.08
C TRP A 91 -7.35 9.61 -5.58
N ASN A 92 -8.38 8.90 -6.04
CA ASN A 92 -8.78 8.91 -7.46
C ASN A 92 -9.07 10.33 -7.96
N HIS A 93 -9.82 11.13 -7.20
CA HIS A 93 -10.14 12.50 -7.58
C HIS A 93 -8.88 13.36 -7.78
N ARG A 94 -7.97 13.34 -6.80
CA ARG A 94 -6.70 14.09 -6.87
C ARG A 94 -5.79 13.57 -7.97
N HIS A 95 -5.73 12.25 -8.12
CA HIS A 95 -4.86 11.60 -9.09
C HIS A 95 -5.32 11.86 -10.52
N PHE A 96 -6.62 11.82 -10.80
CA PHE A 96 -7.16 12.20 -12.10
C PHE A 96 -6.89 13.67 -12.46
N GLN A 97 -6.97 14.58 -11.47
CA GLN A 97 -6.58 15.97 -11.68
C GLN A 97 -5.10 16.10 -12.05
N HIS A 98 -4.22 15.37 -11.36
CA HIS A 98 -2.79 15.34 -11.65
C HIS A 98 -2.50 14.83 -13.07
N HIS A 99 -3.15 13.75 -13.51
CA HIS A 99 -2.99 13.23 -14.88
C HIS A 99 -3.63 14.11 -15.96
N ALA A 100 -4.66 14.89 -15.63
CA ALA A 100 -5.30 15.81 -16.58
C ALA A 100 -4.46 17.07 -16.85
N LYS A 101 -3.64 17.49 -15.88
CA LYS A 101 -2.74 18.66 -15.99
C LYS A 101 -1.41 18.32 -15.28
N PRO A 102 -0.40 17.82 -16.01
CA PRO A 102 0.86 17.38 -15.42
C PRO A 102 1.73 18.47 -14.75
N ASN A 103 1.23 19.71 -14.62
CA ASN A 103 1.98 20.90 -14.27
C ASN A 103 1.06 22.07 -13.93
#